data_AF-U4UJD3-F1
#
_entry.id   AF-U4UJD3-F1
#
_cell.length_a   1.000
_cell.length_b   1.000
_cell.length_c   1.000
_cell.angle_alpha   90.00
_cell.angle_beta   90.00
_cell.angle_gamma   90.00
#
_symmetry.space_group_name_H-M   'P 1'
#
loop_
_entity.id
_entity.type
_entity.pdbx_description
1 polymer ?
#
loop_
_entity_poly.entity_id
_entity_poly.type
_entity_poly.pdbx_seq_one_letter_code
_entity_poly.pdbx_strand_id
1 'polypeptide(L)'
;MLNDSTDENLLTVTAWTIGQIGRHSPEHSAAVASANIFPRLVQIFQNPESSLDLKTKCHGALKLCLQNCLLVSALEPLLSLAPPDILKYVLGQYSKPSIPF
;
A
#
# COMPACT_ATOMS: atom_id res chain seq x y z
N MET A 1 10.08 -12.50 0.38
CA MET A 1 8.75 -12.91 0.89
C MET A 1 7.66 -12.39 -0.06
N LEU A 2 7.15 -11.16 0.05
CA LEU A 2 6.12 -10.64 -0.88
C LEU A 2 6.59 -10.48 -2.34
N ASN A 3 7.89 -10.30 -2.56
CA ASN A 3 8.46 -10.13 -3.89
C ASN A 3 8.79 -11.45 -4.61
N ASP A 4 8.89 -12.55 -3.87
CA ASP A 4 9.39 -13.85 -4.36
C ASP A 4 8.33 -14.96 -4.30
N SER A 5 7.29 -14.82 -3.47
CA SER A 5 6.29 -15.87 -3.28
C SER A 5 5.20 -15.82 -4.34
N THR A 6 4.84 -16.98 -4.87
CA THR A 6 3.66 -17.20 -5.74
C THR A 6 2.49 -17.85 -4.99
N ASP A 7 2.69 -18.25 -3.73
CA ASP A 7 1.65 -18.83 -2.89
C ASP A 7 0.63 -17.76 -2.50
N GLU A 8 -0.62 -17.93 -2.96
CA GLU A 8 -1.67 -16.94 -2.80
C GLU A 8 -2.06 -16.72 -1.33
N ASN A 9 -2.09 -17.79 -0.52
CA ASN A 9 -2.42 -17.69 0.90
C ASN A 9 -1.35 -16.92 1.66
N LEU A 10 -0.08 -17.19 1.37
CA LEU A 10 1.03 -16.45 1.95
C LEU A 10 0.98 -14.98 1.53
N LEU A 11 0.74 -14.69 0.25
CA LEU A 11 0.59 -13.31 -0.23
C LEU A 11 -0.57 -12.60 0.46
N THR A 12 -1.69 -13.29 0.66
CA THR A 12 -2.89 -12.78 1.33
C THR A 12 -2.62 -12.41 2.78
N VAL A 13 -2.04 -13.35 3.55
CA VAL A 13 -1.67 -13.13 4.96
C VAL A 13 -0.63 -12.03 5.08
N THR A 14 0.35 -12.01 4.17
CA THR A 14 1.40 -10.98 4.18
C THR A 14 0.82 -9.60 3.87
N ALA A 15 -0.02 -9.47 2.84
CA ALA A 15 -0.70 -8.22 2.50
C ALA A 15 -1.54 -7.71 3.68
N TRP A 16 -2.33 -8.57 4.29
CA TRP A 16 -3.12 -8.23 5.47
C TRP A 16 -2.25 -7.74 6.64
N THR A 17 -1.18 -8.46 6.94
CA THR A 17 -0.22 -8.13 8.02
C THR A 17 0.41 -6.76 7.80
N ILE A 18 0.83 -6.46 6.56
CA ILE A 18 1.37 -5.15 6.21
C ILE A 18 0.33 -4.04 6.44
N GLY A 19 -0.92 -4.27 6.06
CA GLY A 19 -2.00 -3.33 6.33
C GLY A 19 -2.18 -3.04 7.83
N GLN A 20 -2.03 -4.05 8.68
CA GLN A 20 -2.09 -3.85 10.14
C GLN A 20 -0.89 -3.04 10.66
N ILE A 21 0.32 -3.32 10.16
CA ILE A 21 1.55 -2.60 10.52
C ILE A 21 1.45 -1.13 10.12
N GLY A 22 1.08 -0.84 8.87
CA GLY A 22 0.96 0.53 8.37
C GLY A 22 -0.19 1.32 9.02
N ARG A 23 -1.19 0.65 9.61
CA ARG A 23 -2.23 1.32 10.40
C ARG A 23 -1.74 1.74 11.79
N HIS A 24 -0.74 1.05 12.35
CA HIS A 24 -0.37 1.20 13.76
C HIS A 24 0.23 2.57 14.06
N SER A 25 1.16 3.05 13.22
CA SER A 25 1.66 4.42 13.33
C SER A 25 2.20 4.95 12.00
N PRO A 26 2.31 6.28 11.85
CA PRO A 26 2.88 6.89 10.64
C PRO A 26 4.30 6.45 10.32
N GLU A 27 5.13 6.22 11.34
CA GLU A 27 6.51 5.75 11.18
C GLU A 27 6.55 4.35 10.57
N HIS A 28 5.66 3.46 11.03
CA HIS A 28 5.51 2.12 10.45
C HIS A 28 5.02 2.19 9.01
N SER A 29 4.07 3.08 8.70
CA SER A 29 3.63 3.28 7.33
C SER A 29 4.75 3.82 6.43
N ALA A 30 5.58 4.74 6.94
CA ALA A 30 6.73 5.25 6.20
C ALA A 30 7.78 4.16 5.97
N ALA A 31 8.01 3.27 6.94
CA ALA A 31 8.90 2.11 6.77
C ALA A 31 8.39 1.14 5.69
N VAL A 32 7.08 0.86 5.66
CA VAL A 32 6.44 0.05 4.61
C VAL A 32 6.58 0.72 3.23
N ALA A 33 6.43 2.04 3.18
CA ALA A 33 6.61 2.83 1.95
C ALA A 33 8.07 2.77 1.46
N SER A 34 9.03 2.95 2.37
CA SER A 34 10.46 2.89 2.08
C SER A 34 10.93 1.50 1.64
N ALA A 35 10.22 0.44 2.03
CA ALA A 35 10.48 -0.92 1.56
C ALA A 35 9.93 -1.20 0.15
N ASN A 36 9.36 -0.18 -0.53
CA ASN A 36 8.87 -0.23 -1.90
C ASN A 36 7.82 -1.35 -2.15
N ILE A 37 6.98 -1.61 -1.15
CA ILE A 37 6.01 -2.72 -1.18
C ILE A 37 4.71 -2.33 -1.90
N PHE A 38 4.38 -1.04 -1.97
CA PHE A 38 3.13 -0.58 -2.56
C PHE A 38 2.97 -0.92 -4.05
N PRO A 39 4.00 -0.73 -4.92
CA PRO A 39 3.90 -1.15 -6.32
C PRO A 39 3.56 -2.63 -6.47
N ARG A 40 4.15 -3.49 -5.63
CA ARG A 40 3.87 -4.93 -5.66
C ARG A 40 2.42 -5.25 -5.26
N LEU A 41 1.90 -4.59 -4.22
CA LEU A 41 0.49 -4.74 -3.82
C LEU A 41 -0.47 -4.27 -4.91
N VAL A 42 -0.12 -3.20 -5.63
CA VAL A 42 -0.91 -2.70 -6.76
C VAL A 42 -0.90 -3.68 -7.92
N GLN A 43 0.26 -4.26 -8.25
CA GLN A 43 0.37 -5.30 -9.29
C GLN A 43 -0.50 -6.52 -8.97
N ILE A 44 -0.45 -7.01 -7.73
CA ILE A 44 -1.27 -8.15 -7.29
C ILE A 44 -2.76 -7.79 -7.34
N PHE A 45 -3.12 -6.58 -6.90
CA PHE A 45 -4.50 -6.11 -6.95
C PHE A 45 -5.04 -6.02 -8.39
N GLN A 46 -4.22 -5.57 -9.34
CA GLN A 46 -4.58 -5.45 -10.75
C GLN A 46 -4.50 -6.78 -11.51
N ASN A 47 -3.84 -7.80 -10.97
CA ASN A 47 -3.69 -9.08 -11.64
C ASN A 47 -5.06 -9.79 -11.77
N PRO A 48 -5.57 -10.06 -12.98
CA PRO A 48 -6.84 -10.77 -13.16
C PRO A 48 -6.84 -12.16 -12.53
N GLU A 49 -5.69 -12.83 -12.46
CA GLU A 49 -5.54 -14.19 -11.92
C GLU A 49 -5.62 -14.25 -10.38
N SER A 50 -5.43 -13.13 -9.68
CA SER A 50 -5.49 -13.11 -8.22
C SER A 50 -6.93 -13.24 -7.71
N SER A 51 -7.12 -14.04 -6.65
CA SER A 51 -8.41 -14.22 -6.01
C SER A 51 -8.98 -12.92 -5.42
N LEU A 52 -10.29 -12.92 -5.22
CA LEU A 52 -11.00 -11.79 -4.63
C LEU A 52 -10.52 -11.49 -3.20
N ASP A 53 -10.20 -12.51 -2.40
CA ASP A 53 -9.70 -12.28 -1.03
C ASP A 53 -8.32 -11.61 -1.06
N LEU A 54 -7.39 -12.13 -1.87
CA LEU A 54 -6.07 -11.52 -2.04
C LEU A 54 -6.18 -10.06 -2.49
N LYS A 55 -7.00 -9.79 -3.52
CA LYS A 55 -7.27 -8.42 -4.00
C LYS A 55 -7.81 -7.53 -2.88
N THR A 56 -8.75 -8.05 -2.09
CA THR A 56 -9.35 -7.31 -0.97
C THR A 56 -8.32 -7.00 0.12
N LYS A 57 -7.42 -7.94 0.45
CA LYS A 57 -6.34 -7.70 1.41
C LYS A 57 -5.33 -6.68 0.88
N CYS A 58 -4.92 -6.78 -0.39
CA CYS A 58 -4.01 -5.82 -1.02
C CYS A 58 -4.60 -4.40 -1.03
N HIS A 59 -5.86 -4.26 -1.44
CA HIS A 59 -6.56 -2.98 -1.43
C HIS A 59 -6.69 -2.41 -0.01
N GLY A 60 -7.07 -3.24 0.96
CA GLY A 60 -7.15 -2.84 2.37
C GLY A 60 -5.80 -2.39 2.93
N ALA A 61 -4.72 -3.11 2.62
CA ALA A 61 -3.37 -2.76 3.04
C ALA A 61 -2.92 -1.42 2.46
N LEU A 62 -3.11 -1.23 1.15
CA LEU A 62 -2.82 0.05 0.48
C LEU A 62 -3.59 1.19 1.13
N LYS A 63 -4.91 1.04 1.33
CA LYS A 63 -5.72 2.07 1.98
C LYS A 63 -5.20 2.42 3.38
N LEU A 64 -4.98 1.43 4.24
CA LEU A 64 -4.57 1.64 5.63
C LEU A 64 -3.19 2.30 5.75
N CYS A 65 -2.23 1.88 4.93
CA CYS A 65 -0.91 2.48 4.90
C CYS A 65 -0.99 3.90 4.32
N LEU A 66 -1.61 4.08 3.15
CA LEU A 66 -1.69 5.39 2.49
C LEU A 66 -2.43 6.43 3.33
N GLN A 67 -3.40 6.03 4.15
CA GLN A 67 -4.09 6.95 5.07
C GLN A 67 -3.20 7.46 6.21
N ASN A 68 -2.20 6.68 6.64
CA ASN A 68 -1.27 7.03 7.73
C ASN A 68 0.14 7.43 7.26
N CYS A 69 0.46 7.30 5.97
CA CYS A 69 1.78 7.60 5.45
C CYS A 69 2.03 9.12 5.42
N LEU A 70 3.01 9.58 6.20
CA LEU A 70 3.50 10.96 6.16
C LEU A 70 4.66 11.17 5.18
N LEU A 71 5.21 10.09 4.62
CA LEU A 71 6.32 10.14 3.67
C LEU A 71 5.80 10.28 2.25
N VAL A 72 5.49 11.51 1.85
CA VAL A 72 4.89 11.85 0.55
C VAL A 72 5.78 11.47 -0.63
N SER A 73 7.11 11.62 -0.52
CA SER A 73 8.07 11.24 -1.57
C SER A 73 8.04 9.74 -1.91
N ALA A 74 7.84 8.87 -0.92
CA ALA A 74 7.72 7.44 -1.17
C ALA A 74 6.42 7.05 -1.88
N LEU A 75 5.46 8.00 -2.02
CA LEU A 75 4.21 7.81 -2.75
C LEU A 75 4.30 8.25 -4.22
N GLU A 76 5.39 8.90 -4.65
CA GLU A 76 5.59 9.30 -6.05
C GLU A 76 5.40 8.13 -7.05
N PRO A 77 5.93 6.91 -6.80
CA PRO A 77 5.74 5.78 -7.73
C PRO A 77 4.28 5.35 -7.88
N LEU A 78 3.44 5.61 -6.88
CA LEU A 78 2.01 5.28 -6.93
C LEU A 78 1.22 6.24 -7.83
N LEU A 79 1.71 7.45 -8.08
CA LEU A 79 0.99 8.41 -8.92
C LEU A 79 0.80 7.90 -10.36
N SER A 80 1.74 7.11 -10.87
CA SER A 80 1.67 6.51 -12.21
C SER A 80 1.10 5.08 -12.21
N LEU A 81 1.25 4.33 -11.12
CA LEU A 81 0.88 2.91 -11.05
C LEU A 81 -0.51 2.66 -10.45
N ALA A 82 -0.99 3.54 -9.56
CA ALA A 82 -2.18 3.29 -8.78
C ALA A 82 -3.47 3.50 -9.61
N PRO A 83 -4.46 2.59 -9.48
CA PRO A 83 -5.76 2.81 -10.08
C PRO A 83 -6.49 3.97 -9.37
N PRO A 84 -7.54 4.57 -9.98
CA PRO A 84 -8.24 5.74 -9.45
C PRO A 84 -8.72 5.57 -8.00
N ASP A 85 -9.14 4.35 -7.64
CA ASP A 85 -9.60 4.01 -6.29
C ASP A 85 -8.52 4.09 -5.21
N ILE A 86 -7.26 3.86 -5.57
CA ILE A 86 -6.13 3.98 -4.66
C ILE A 86 -5.55 5.39 -4.73
N LEU A 87 -5.53 5.98 -5.92
CA LEU A 87 -4.93 7.30 -6.19
C LEU A 87 -5.56 8.41 -5.34
N LYS A 88 -6.86 8.35 -5.05
CA LYS A 88 -7.55 9.31 -4.16
C LYS A 88 -6.92 9.39 -2.76
N TYR A 89 -6.39 8.29 -2.22
CA TYR A 89 -5.72 8.29 -0.92
C TYR A 89 -4.33 8.91 -0.99
N VAL A 90 -3.60 8.68 -2.09
CA VAL A 90 -2.29 9.30 -2.34
C VAL A 90 -2.44 10.81 -2.45
N LEU A 91 -3.34 11.27 -3.33
CA LEU A 91 -3.62 12.69 -3.52
C LEU A 91 -4.13 13.35 -2.24
N GLY A 92 -4.91 12.62 -1.43
CA GLY A 92 -5.34 13.07 -0.11
C GLY A 92 -4.19 13.36 0.85
N GLN A 93 -3.06 12.64 0.76
CA GLN A 93 -1.87 12.96 1.55
C GLN A 93 -1.11 14.16 1.00
N TYR A 94 -0.97 14.28 -0.33
CA TYR A 94 -0.36 15.46 -0.96
C TYR A 94 -1.11 16.76 -0.67
N SER A 95 -2.44 16.69 -0.50
CA SER A 95 -3.27 17.84 -0.19
C SER A 95 -3.21 18.28 1.28
N LYS A 96 -2.66 17.48 2.18
CA LYS A 96 -2.51 17.89 3.59
C LYS A 96 -1.34 18.88 3.69
N PRO A 97 -1.53 20.03 4.34
CA PRO A 97 -0.43 20.96 4.54
C PRO A 97 0.68 20.22 5.29
N SER A 98 1.87 20.19 4.69
CA SER A 98 3.10 19.74 5.34
C SER A 98 3.32 20.66 6.52
N ILE A 99 2.92 20.26 7.72
CA ILE A 99 3.18 21.04 8.92
C ILE A 99 4.71 20.98 9.10
N PRO A 100 5.43 22.09 8.94
CA PRO A 100 6.86 22.08 9.22
C PRO A 100 6.99 21.95 10.74
N PHE A 101 7.59 20.86 11.19
CA PHE A 101 8.17 20.80 12.53
C PHE A 101 9.52 21.52 12.51
#